data_AF-A0A5N5EE87-F1
#
_entry.id   AF-A0A5N5EE87-F1
#
_cell.length_a   1.000
_cell.length_b   1.000
_cell.length_c   1.000
_cell.angle_alpha   90.00
_cell.angle_beta   90.00
_cell.angle_gamma   90.00
#
_symmetry.space_group_name_H-M   'P 1'
#
loop_
_entity.id
_entity.type
_entity.pdbx_description
1 polymer ?
#
loop_
_entity_poly.entity_id
_entity_poly.type
_entity_poly.pdbx_seq_one_letter_code
_entity_poly.pdbx_strand_id
1 'polypeptide(L)'
;MNLEKTSKPEYISTKYSSPRDEVLHHLSLEGWANQSSGDTASTTGYFARISNSEAELEELTTNFEEAMQSAGLVDPSALVGHYLLVETDDGFVHVGDYKSEEEVIADYLKLEAAYEDWAGEMA
;
A
#
# COMPACT_ATOMS: atom_id res chain seq x y z
N MET A 1 -33.63 29.29 -2.97
CA MET A 1 -33.32 28.47 -4.15
C MET A 1 -31.82 28.27 -4.20
N ASN A 2 -31.46 27.00 -4.32
CA ASN A 2 -30.15 26.35 -4.36
C ASN A 2 -28.95 27.16 -4.86
N LEU A 3 -27.80 26.84 -4.28
CA LEU A 3 -26.62 26.39 -5.05
C LEU A 3 -25.74 25.56 -4.11
N GLU A 4 -26.02 24.25 -4.08
CA GLU A 4 -25.05 23.24 -3.66
C GLU A 4 -23.85 23.34 -4.62
N LYS A 5 -22.71 23.82 -4.12
CA LYS A 5 -21.41 23.56 -4.74
C LYS A 5 -20.72 22.53 -3.88
N THR A 6 -21.03 21.27 -4.14
CA THR A 6 -20.17 20.15 -3.74
C THR A 6 -18.89 20.25 -4.55
N SER A 7 -17.92 21.01 -4.03
CA SER A 7 -16.56 20.99 -4.53
C SER A 7 -15.99 19.60 -4.24
N LYS A 8 -16.06 18.71 -5.23
CA LYS A 8 -15.19 17.52 -5.23
C LYS A 8 -13.76 18.03 -5.07
N PRO A 9 -12.97 17.55 -4.09
CA PRO A 9 -11.59 17.97 -3.98
C PRO A 9 -10.88 17.66 -5.30
N GLU A 10 -10.20 18.66 -5.86
CA GLU A 10 -9.28 18.48 -6.97
C GLU A 10 -8.18 17.53 -6.47
N TYR A 11 -8.11 16.32 -7.03
CA TYR A 11 -6.99 15.40 -6.77
C TYR A 11 -5.75 16.02 -7.43
N ILE A 12 -5.00 16.80 -6.62
CA ILE A 12 -3.60 17.11 -6.84
C ILE A 12 -2.90 15.76 -7.06
N SER A 13 -1.94 15.66 -7.99
CA SER A 13 -1.15 14.44 -8.18
C SER A 13 -0.47 14.05 -6.86
N THR A 14 -1.15 13.23 -6.07
CA THR A 14 -0.71 12.77 -4.77
C THR A 14 0.30 11.64 -4.95
N LYS A 15 1.20 11.47 -3.98
CA LYS A 15 2.10 10.31 -3.86
C LYS A 15 1.40 8.96 -4.08
N TYR A 16 0.09 8.93 -3.80
CA TYR A 16 -0.80 7.77 -3.86
C TYR A 16 -1.85 7.93 -4.96
N SER A 17 -2.29 6.81 -5.52
CA SER A 17 -3.36 6.77 -6.53
C SER A 17 -4.77 6.82 -5.92
N SER A 18 -4.91 6.50 -4.63
CA SER A 18 -6.19 6.55 -3.90
C SER A 18 -5.98 6.63 -2.38
N PRO A 19 -7.02 7.03 -1.61
CA PRO A 19 -7.00 6.94 -0.14
C PRO A 19 -6.68 5.56 0.41
N ARG A 20 -7.15 4.50 -0.28
CA ARG A 20 -6.85 3.11 0.09
C ARG A 20 -5.35 2.85 0.04
N ASP A 21 -4.70 3.28 -1.04
CA ASP A 21 -3.27 3.03 -1.25
C ASP A 21 -2.41 3.80 -0.24
N GLU A 22 -2.83 5.00 0.15
CA GLU A 22 -2.21 5.76 1.23
C GLU A 22 -2.30 5.03 2.57
N VAL A 23 -3.48 4.50 2.91
CA VAL A 23 -3.67 3.72 4.14
C VAL A 23 -2.84 2.44 4.10
N LEU A 24 -2.89 1.66 3.01
CA LEU A 24 -2.10 0.43 2.86
C LEU A 24 -0.59 0.72 3.00
N HIS A 25 -0.11 1.83 2.47
CA HIS A 25 1.28 2.24 2.65
C HIS A 25 1.59 2.55 4.11
N HIS A 26 0.74 3.32 4.78
CA HIS A 26 0.91 3.59 6.21
C HIS A 26 0.93 2.31 7.06
N LEU A 27 0.03 1.36 6.80
CA LEU A 27 0.02 0.04 7.43
C LEU A 27 1.37 -0.67 7.28
N SER A 28 1.97 -0.62 6.07
CA SER A 28 3.25 -1.26 5.82
C SER A 28 4.39 -0.66 6.66
N LEU A 29 4.40 0.67 6.81
CA LEU A 29 5.40 1.40 7.59
C LEU A 29 5.24 1.20 9.11
N GLU A 30 4.00 1.01 9.59
CA GLU A 30 3.67 0.71 10.99
C GLU A 30 3.85 -0.79 11.33
N GLY A 31 4.39 -1.59 10.41
CA GLY A 31 4.71 -3.00 10.64
C GLY A 31 3.52 -3.95 10.55
N TRP A 32 2.40 -3.53 9.97
CA TRP A 32 1.25 -4.41 9.71
C TRP A 32 1.49 -5.36 8.52
N ALA A 33 2.41 -5.02 7.62
CA ALA A 33 2.66 -5.84 6.43
C ALA A 33 3.09 -7.27 6.79
N ASN A 34 2.56 -8.25 6.05
CA ASN A 34 2.92 -9.65 6.28
C ASN A 34 4.40 -9.90 5.98
N GLN A 35 4.93 -9.25 4.94
CA GLN A 35 6.35 -9.21 4.60
C GLN A 35 6.68 -7.86 3.96
N SER A 36 7.90 -7.37 4.20
CA SER A 36 8.47 -6.22 3.51
C SER A 36 9.98 -6.38 3.36
N SER A 37 10.52 -5.79 2.30
CA SER A 37 11.95 -5.81 1.96
C SER A 37 12.27 -4.65 1.03
N GLY A 38 13.50 -4.62 0.52
CA GLY A 38 13.97 -3.59 -0.39
C GLY A 38 14.45 -2.32 0.31
N ASP A 39 14.92 -1.41 -0.53
CA ASP A 39 15.35 -0.06 -0.16
C ASP A 39 14.90 0.88 -1.28
N THR A 40 14.36 2.05 -0.93
CA THR A 40 14.02 3.10 -1.90
C THR A 40 15.17 3.51 -2.81
N ALA A 41 16.44 3.30 -2.41
CA ALA A 41 17.60 3.55 -3.24
C ALA A 41 17.91 2.42 -4.26
N SER A 42 17.25 1.27 -4.14
CA SER A 42 17.42 0.13 -5.04
C SER A 42 16.51 0.25 -6.27
N THR A 43 16.82 -0.50 -7.32
CA THR A 43 16.01 -0.54 -8.55
C THR A 43 14.63 -1.16 -8.35
N THR A 44 14.44 -1.94 -7.30
CA THR A 44 13.14 -2.51 -6.91
C THR A 44 12.33 -1.59 -6.00
N GLY A 45 12.96 -0.56 -5.42
CA GLY A 45 12.37 0.27 -4.38
C GLY A 45 12.18 -0.47 -3.05
N TYR A 46 11.47 0.17 -2.12
CA TYR A 46 10.89 -0.52 -0.96
C TYR A 46 9.62 -1.23 -1.41
N PHE A 47 9.41 -2.47 -0.95
CA PHE A 47 8.20 -3.21 -1.31
C PHE A 47 7.68 -4.03 -0.13
N ALA A 48 6.36 -4.15 -0.06
CA ALA A 48 5.67 -4.85 1.01
C ALA A 48 4.43 -5.56 0.48
N ARG A 49 4.09 -6.72 1.03
CA ARG A 49 2.82 -7.38 0.76
C ARG A 49 1.90 -7.33 1.96
N ILE A 50 0.62 -7.13 1.67
CA ILE A 50 -0.47 -7.13 2.66
C ILE A 50 -1.59 -8.04 2.15
N SER A 51 -1.95 -9.02 2.95
CA SER A 51 -3.09 -9.92 2.78
C SER A 51 -3.98 -9.73 4.00
N ASN A 52 -5.11 -9.03 3.83
CA ASN A 52 -6.10 -8.84 4.89
C ASN A 52 -7.38 -9.60 4.55
N SER A 53 -7.95 -10.25 5.55
CA SER A 53 -9.24 -10.92 5.50
C SER A 53 -10.35 -10.07 6.12
N GLU A 54 -11.61 -10.41 5.83
CA GLU A 54 -12.76 -9.76 6.49
C GLU A 54 -12.73 -9.89 8.02
N ALA A 55 -12.10 -10.94 8.55
CA ALA A 55 -11.99 -11.17 9.99
C ALA A 55 -11.07 -10.15 10.68
N GLU A 56 -10.13 -9.56 9.95
CA GLU A 56 -9.19 -8.55 10.47
C GLU A 56 -9.76 -7.12 10.37
N LEU A 57 -10.92 -6.94 9.73
CA LEU A 57 -11.47 -5.62 9.43
C LEU A 57 -11.75 -4.79 10.70
N GLU A 58 -12.25 -5.43 11.75
CA GLU A 58 -12.52 -4.76 13.04
C GLU A 58 -11.22 -4.27 13.68
N GLU A 59 -10.18 -5.10 13.67
CA GLU A 59 -8.86 -4.75 14.21
C GLU A 59 -8.20 -3.64 13.40
N LEU A 60 -8.23 -3.75 12.06
CA LEU A 60 -7.75 -2.73 11.14
C LEU A 60 -8.41 -1.38 11.39
N THR A 61 -9.74 -1.37 11.48
CA THR A 61 -10.51 -0.14 11.71
C THR A 61 -10.18 0.47 13.06
N THR A 62 -9.99 -0.35 14.10
CA THR A 62 -9.69 0.13 15.45
C THR A 62 -8.27 0.69 15.57
N ASN A 63 -7.28 0.00 15.00
CA ASN A 63 -5.87 0.36 15.14
C ASN A 63 -5.44 1.48 14.18
N PHE A 64 -6.10 1.62 13.04
CA PHE A 64 -5.71 2.56 11.98
C PHE A 64 -6.81 3.58 11.64
N GLU A 65 -7.76 3.83 12.55
CA GLU A 65 -8.85 4.79 12.35
C GLU A 65 -8.33 6.17 11.92
N GLU A 66 -7.29 6.67 12.60
CA GLU A 66 -6.69 7.98 12.31
C GLU A 66 -6.10 8.03 10.90
N ALA A 67 -5.41 6.97 10.46
CA ALA A 67 -4.86 6.87 9.11
C ALA A 67 -5.97 6.88 8.06
N MET A 68 -7.06 6.13 8.29
CA MET A 68 -8.22 6.11 7.39
C MET A 68 -8.89 7.48 7.31
N GLN A 69 -9.12 8.15 8.44
CA GLN A 69 -9.70 9.48 8.49
C GLN A 69 -8.83 10.52 7.79
N SER A 70 -7.50 10.48 8.03
CA SER A 70 -6.54 11.39 7.41
C SER A 70 -6.48 11.23 5.89
N ALA A 71 -6.44 9.99 5.40
CA ALA A 71 -6.45 9.69 3.96
C ALA A 71 -7.82 9.95 3.31
N GLY A 72 -8.89 10.08 4.11
CA GLY A 72 -10.26 10.19 3.60
C GLY A 72 -10.84 8.87 3.08
N LEU A 73 -10.38 7.74 3.61
CA LEU A 73 -10.93 6.42 3.29
C LEU A 73 -12.26 6.23 4.04
N VAL A 74 -13.36 6.20 3.28
CA VAL A 74 -14.72 6.11 3.84
C VAL A 74 -15.16 4.67 4.12
N ASP A 75 -14.65 3.72 3.33
CA ASP A 75 -15.03 2.31 3.40
C ASP A 75 -13.82 1.44 3.75
N PRO A 76 -13.66 1.02 5.01
CA PRO A 76 -12.56 0.16 5.45
C PRO A 76 -12.52 -1.20 4.73
N SER A 77 -13.64 -1.69 4.18
CA SER A 77 -13.66 -2.96 3.47
C SER A 77 -12.78 -2.97 2.21
N ALA A 78 -12.44 -1.78 1.70
CA ALA A 78 -11.46 -1.61 0.63
C ALA A 78 -10.03 -2.04 1.01
N LEU A 79 -9.76 -2.30 2.29
CA LEU A 79 -8.47 -2.83 2.78
C LEU A 79 -8.44 -4.35 2.83
N VAL A 80 -9.57 -5.04 2.61
CA VAL A 80 -9.66 -6.51 2.53
C VAL A 80 -9.20 -6.94 1.14
N GLY A 81 -8.31 -7.92 1.06
CA GLY A 81 -7.74 -8.40 -0.20
C GLY A 81 -6.24 -8.66 -0.11
N HIS A 82 -5.61 -8.79 -1.28
CA HIS A 82 -4.18 -9.10 -1.43
C HIS A 82 -3.51 -7.99 -2.24
N TYR A 83 -2.49 -7.38 -1.65
CA TYR A 83 -1.87 -6.16 -2.15
C TYR A 83 -0.35 -6.27 -2.16
N LEU A 84 0.27 -5.82 -3.24
CA LEU A 84 1.71 -5.57 -3.31
C LEU A 84 1.96 -4.08 -3.43
N LEU A 85 2.69 -3.52 -2.49
CA LEU A 85 3.11 -2.13 -2.48
C LEU A 85 4.55 -2.03 -2.98
N VAL A 86 4.81 -1.00 -3.77
CA VAL A 86 6.16 -0.63 -4.21
C VAL A 86 6.30 0.89 -4.07
N GLU A 87 7.22 1.33 -3.21
CA GLU A 87 7.66 2.72 -3.10
C GLU A 87 8.97 2.90 -3.88
N THR A 88 8.90 3.75 -4.90
CA THR A 88 10.02 4.05 -5.80
C THR A 88 10.92 5.17 -5.25
N ASP A 89 12.09 5.35 -5.85
CA ASP A 89 13.10 6.34 -5.42
C ASP A 89 12.65 7.80 -5.57
N ASP A 90 11.72 8.06 -6.48
CA ASP A 90 11.03 9.35 -6.66
C ASP A 90 9.89 9.57 -5.65
N GLY A 91 9.64 8.61 -4.75
CA GLY A 91 8.72 8.71 -3.64
C GLY A 91 7.27 8.45 -3.99
N PHE A 92 6.95 7.95 -5.18
CA PHE A 92 5.61 7.47 -5.51
C PHE A 92 5.36 6.07 -4.94
N VAL A 93 4.09 5.78 -4.64
CA VAL A 93 3.69 4.45 -4.16
C VAL A 93 2.70 3.84 -5.14
N HIS A 94 3.07 2.66 -5.63
CA HIS A 94 2.25 1.84 -6.50
C HIS A 94 1.70 0.66 -5.71
N VAL A 95 0.40 0.40 -5.87
CA VAL A 95 -0.28 -0.71 -5.21
C VAL A 95 -0.91 -1.60 -6.28
N GLY A 96 -0.47 -2.85 -6.34
CA GLY A 96 -1.04 -3.88 -7.19
C GLY A 96 -2.09 -4.70 -6.43
N ASP A 97 -3.25 -4.88 -7.04
CA ASP A 97 -4.34 -5.73 -6.54
C ASP A 97 -4.21 -7.16 -7.08
N TYR A 98 -4.27 -8.16 -6.20
CA TYR A 98 -4.10 -9.58 -6.53
C TYR A 98 -5.35 -10.40 -6.20
N LYS A 99 -5.60 -11.46 -6.98
CA LYS A 99 -6.80 -12.30 -6.81
C LYS A 99 -6.67 -13.30 -5.68
N SER A 100 -5.43 -13.69 -5.34
CA SER A 100 -5.14 -14.65 -4.29
C SER A 100 -3.83 -14.31 -3.60
N GLU A 101 -3.70 -14.85 -2.40
CA GLU A 101 -2.46 -14.76 -1.63
C GLU A 101 -1.26 -15.39 -2.37
N GLU A 102 -1.49 -16.47 -3.12
CA GLU A 102 -0.45 -17.16 -3.87
C GLU A 102 0.14 -16.28 -4.98
N GLU A 103 -0.70 -15.51 -5.69
CA GLU A 103 -0.24 -14.61 -6.74
C GLU A 103 0.60 -13.45 -6.17
N VAL A 104 0.18 -12.85 -5.05
CA VAL A 104 0.94 -11.75 -4.42
C VAL A 104 2.26 -12.24 -3.83
N ILE A 105 2.30 -13.44 -3.24
CA ILE A 105 3.55 -14.05 -2.76
C ILE A 105 4.50 -14.29 -3.92
N ALA A 106 4.02 -14.84 -5.03
CA ALA A 106 4.85 -15.13 -6.19
C ALA A 106 5.52 -13.87 -6.77
N ASP A 107 4.80 -12.74 -6.81
CA ASP A 107 5.36 -11.47 -7.29
C ASP A 107 6.27 -10.80 -6.25
N TYR A 108 5.93 -10.86 -4.96
CA TYR A 108 6.81 -10.42 -3.88
C TYR A 108 8.18 -11.11 -3.95
N LEU A 109 8.20 -12.44 -4.11
CA LEU A 109 9.45 -13.21 -4.19
C LEU A 109 10.31 -12.85 -5.41
N LYS A 110 9.71 -12.38 -6.51
CA LYS A 110 10.47 -11.89 -7.67
C LYS A 110 11.17 -10.58 -7.35
N LEU A 111 10.49 -9.67 -6.64
CA LEU A 111 11.10 -8.41 -6.18
C LEU A 111 12.20 -8.68 -5.16
N GLU A 112 11.98 -9.62 -4.25
CA GLU A 112 12.97 -10.04 -3.26
C GLU A 112 14.22 -10.61 -3.92
N ALA A 113 14.08 -11.54 -4.87
CA ALA A 113 15.22 -12.07 -5.61
C ALA A 113 15.97 -10.97 -6.40
N ALA A 114 15.25 -10.07 -7.06
CA ALA A 114 15.86 -8.96 -7.79
C ALA A 114 16.61 -7.98 -6.86
N TYR A 115 16.08 -7.75 -5.66
CA TYR A 115 16.74 -6.94 -4.64
C TYR A 115 17.98 -7.62 -4.08
N GLU A 116 17.93 -8.93 -3.79
CA GLU A 116 19.08 -9.69 -3.33
C GLU A 116 20.22 -9.70 -4.35
N ASP A 117 19.89 -9.84 -5.64
CA ASP A 117 20.86 -9.76 -6.73
C ASP A 117 21.53 -8.37 -6.75
N TRP A 118 20.75 -7.29 -6.69
CA TRP A 118 21.28 -5.93 -6.64
C TRP A 118 22.15 -5.69 -5.39
N ALA A 119 21.68 -6.11 -4.22
CA ALA A 119 22.42 -5.95 -2.96
C ALA A 119 23.74 -6.73 -2.97
N GLY A 120 23.75 -7.91 -3.60
CA GLY A 120 24.95 -8.72 -3.81
C GLY A 120 25.96 -8.07 -4.77
N GLU A 121 25.50 -7.36 -5.80
CA GLU A 121 26.37 -6.59 -6.71
C GLU A 121 26.97 -5.34 -6.06
N MET A 122 26.29 -4.79 -5.05
CA MET A 122 26.71 -3.59 -4.31
C MET A 122 27.64 -3.88 -3.12
N ALA A 123 27.87 -5.16 -2.79
CA ALA A 123 28.72 -5.62 -1.69
C ALA A 123 30.20 -5.75 -2.08
#